data_AF-A0A2K9NCU3-F1
#
_entry.id   AF-A0A2K9NCU3-F1
#
_cell.length_a   1.000
_cell.length_b   1.000
_cell.length_c   1.000
_cell.angle_alpha   90.00
_cell.angle_beta   90.00
_cell.angle_gamma   90.00
#
_symmetry.space_group_name_H-M   'P 1'
#
loop_
_entity.id
_entity.type
_entity.pdbx_description
1 polymer ?
#
loop_
_entity_poly.entity_id
_entity_poly.type
_entity_poly.pdbx_seq_one_letter_code
_entity_poly.pdbx_strand_id
1 'polypeptide(L)'
;MTLIQHHQPILFRAQPMRPDDVPARLDQAEMLARQGAVMLAWGGLPLTATLPQGVTLTPLPGAQESAEVPGLMMDAVGHVADHSWKKRRAAALLALFAGMQPRLIVLDGAPSLFRFELRPLLEMARRRDPAPGVRVWPEGATVGPELLGLVKG
;
A
#
# COMPACT_ATOMS: atom_id res chain seq x y z
N MET A 1 9.49 -8.42 33.25
CA MET A 1 8.51 -9.10 32.37
C MET A 1 8.07 -8.11 31.31
N THR A 2 8.70 -8.14 30.14
CA THR A 2 8.32 -7.28 29.01
C THR A 2 7.08 -7.90 28.37
N LEU A 3 5.93 -7.23 28.47
CA LEU A 3 4.75 -7.57 27.67
C LEU A 3 5.16 -7.52 26.21
N ILE A 4 5.23 -8.68 25.55
CA ILE A 4 5.31 -8.75 24.10
C ILE A 4 3.97 -8.22 23.62
N GLN A 5 3.90 -6.92 23.33
CA GLN A 5 2.80 -6.36 22.57
C GLN A 5 2.82 -7.09 21.23
N HIS A 6 1.83 -7.94 21.00
CA HIS A 6 1.58 -8.53 19.69
C HIS A 6 1.17 -7.38 18.76
N HIS A 7 2.16 -6.67 18.22
CA HIS A 7 1.96 -5.62 17.23
C HIS A 7 1.23 -6.23 16.05
N GLN A 8 0.00 -5.80 15.83
CA GLN A 8 -0.85 -6.41 14.83
C GLN A 8 -0.37 -6.03 13.43
N PRO A 9 -0.37 -6.99 12.48
CA PRO A 9 0.20 -6.75 11.15
C PRO A 9 -0.64 -5.72 10.38
N ILE A 10 0.02 -4.66 9.89
CA ILE A 10 -0.56 -3.58 9.08
C ILE A 10 -0.18 -3.83 7.62
N LEU A 11 -1.18 -4.04 6.76
CA LEU A 11 -0.97 -4.04 5.31
C LEU A 11 -1.06 -2.61 4.80
N PHE A 12 0.07 -2.04 4.38
CA PHE A 12 0.08 -0.73 3.73
C PHE A 12 0.28 -0.90 2.22
N ARG A 13 -0.76 -0.58 1.44
CA ARG A 13 -0.70 -0.56 -0.02
C ARG A 13 -0.22 0.83 -0.46
N ALA A 14 1.02 0.89 -0.94
CA ALA A 14 1.65 2.10 -1.44
C ALA A 14 1.83 2.04 -2.95
N GLN A 15 1.42 3.10 -3.64
CA GLN A 15 1.47 3.25 -5.08
C GLN A 15 2.04 4.62 -5.45
N PRO A 16 3.37 4.76 -5.44
CA PRO A 16 4.00 5.87 -6.13
C PRO A 16 3.84 5.65 -7.63
N MET A 17 3.20 6.61 -8.32
CA MET A 17 3.07 6.60 -9.77
C MET A 17 4.17 7.41 -10.43
N ARG A 18 4.78 8.33 -9.65
CA ARG A 18 5.91 9.16 -10.04
C ARG A 18 7.08 8.93 -9.08
N PRO A 19 8.34 9.11 -9.52
CA PRO A 19 9.51 9.03 -8.63
C PRO A 19 9.40 9.94 -7.40
N ASP A 20 8.83 11.13 -7.57
CA ASP A 20 8.69 12.12 -6.48
C ASP A 20 7.69 11.69 -5.40
N ASP A 21 6.84 10.70 -5.66
CA ASP A 21 5.91 10.15 -4.67
C ASP A 21 6.63 9.19 -3.68
N VAL A 22 7.79 8.65 -4.06
CA VAL A 22 8.51 7.60 -3.32
C VAL A 22 8.83 8.03 -1.88
N PRO A 23 9.44 9.20 -1.61
CA PRO A 23 9.76 9.60 -0.24
C PRO A 23 8.51 9.67 0.65
N ALA A 24 7.42 10.26 0.15
CA ALA A 24 6.18 10.38 0.91
C ALA A 24 5.60 9.00 1.27
N ARG A 25 5.68 8.00 0.38
CA ARG A 25 5.23 6.63 0.71
C ARG A 25 6.13 5.97 1.77
N LEU A 26 7.43 6.24 1.78
CA LEU A 26 8.33 5.71 2.79
C LEU A 26 8.13 6.36 4.15
N ASP A 27 7.93 7.67 4.21
CA ASP A 27 7.61 8.39 5.45
C ASP A 27 6.31 7.87 6.07
N GLN A 28 5.30 7.59 5.24
CA GLN A 28 4.04 6.96 5.65
C GLN A 28 4.26 5.56 6.23
N ALA A 29 5.10 4.74 5.58
CA ALA A 29 5.43 3.40 6.07
C ALA A 29 6.17 3.47 7.42
N GLU A 30 7.09 4.42 7.59
CA GLU A 30 7.79 4.64 8.86
C GLU A 30 6.81 5.04 9.97
N MET A 31 5.88 5.96 9.69
CA MET A 31 4.86 6.35 10.68
C MET A 31 4.00 5.18 11.13
N LEU A 32 3.56 4.34 10.19
CA LEU A 32 2.80 3.13 10.50
C LEU A 32 3.64 2.12 11.28
N ALA A 33 4.94 2.01 10.98
CA ALA A 33 5.85 1.10 11.68
C ALA A 33 6.02 1.44 13.16
N ARG A 34 5.77 2.70 13.56
CA ARG A 34 5.73 3.12 14.97
C ARG A 34 4.54 2.56 15.74
N GLN A 35 3.50 2.06 15.05
CA GLN A 35 2.31 1.45 15.65
C GLN A 35 2.32 -0.08 15.60
N GLY A 36 3.07 -0.66 14.66
CA GLY A 36 3.18 -2.11 14.55
C GLY A 36 3.94 -2.55 13.30
N ALA A 37 4.08 -3.87 13.14
CA ALA A 37 4.79 -4.43 12.00
C ALA A 37 4.05 -4.11 10.69
N VAL A 38 4.74 -3.46 9.75
CA VAL A 38 4.18 -3.05 8.46
C VAL A 38 4.64 -4.01 7.37
N MET A 39 3.67 -4.54 6.62
CA MET A 39 3.92 -5.08 5.30
C MET A 39 3.61 -4.00 4.26
N LEU A 40 4.65 -3.49 3.62
CA LEU A 40 4.56 -2.51 2.56
C LEU A 40 4.34 -3.24 1.22
N ALA A 41 3.09 -3.29 0.78
CA ALA A 41 2.72 -3.76 -0.55
C ALA A 41 3.03 -2.67 -1.57
N TRP A 42 4.18 -2.82 -2.23
CA TRP A 42 4.77 -1.77 -3.06
C TRP A 42 4.38 -1.91 -4.53
N GLY A 43 3.63 -0.93 -5.02
CA GLY A 43 3.10 -0.93 -6.38
C GLY A 43 3.88 -0.07 -7.37
N GLY A 44 4.96 0.60 -6.96
CA GLY A 44 5.79 1.43 -7.85
C GLY A 44 6.88 0.65 -8.57
N LEU A 45 7.83 1.37 -9.17
CA LEU A 45 9.07 0.79 -9.70
C LEU A 45 9.91 0.13 -8.58
N PRO A 46 10.80 -0.82 -8.90
CA PRO A 46 11.66 -1.46 -7.91
C PRO A 46 12.36 -0.45 -7.00
N LEU A 47 12.15 -0.61 -5.69
CA LEU A 47 12.69 0.29 -4.68
C LEU A 47 14.16 -0.01 -4.44
N THR A 48 15.02 1.00 -4.57
CA THR A 48 16.46 0.92 -4.26
C THR A 48 16.82 1.55 -2.91
N ALA A 49 15.85 2.20 -2.26
CA ALA A 49 16.03 2.85 -0.97
C ALA A 49 16.07 1.84 0.18
N THR A 50 16.77 2.21 1.25
CA THR A 50 16.73 1.49 2.53
C THR A 50 15.34 1.58 3.14
N LEU A 51 14.80 0.46 3.62
CA LEU A 51 13.49 0.43 4.28
C LEU A 51 13.59 0.93 5.73
N PRO A 52 12.56 1.63 6.23
CA PRO A 52 12.47 1.96 7.65
C PRO A 52 12.44 0.70 8.53
N GLN A 53 12.91 0.84 9.77
CA GLN A 53 12.82 -0.26 10.75
C GLN A 53 11.35 -0.65 10.97
N GLY A 54 11.07 -1.96 11.03
CA GLY A 54 9.71 -2.48 11.24
C GLY A 54 8.86 -2.56 9.96
N VAL A 55 9.43 -2.22 8.80
CA VAL A 55 8.80 -2.35 7.48
C VAL A 55 9.39 -3.55 6.74
N THR A 56 8.52 -4.46 6.29
CA THR A 56 8.86 -5.51 5.32
C THR A 56 8.26 -5.14 3.97
N LEU A 57 9.06 -5.17 2.90
CA LEU A 57 8.61 -4.88 1.55
C LEU A 57 8.11 -6.14 0.85
N THR A 58 6.91 -6.09 0.27
CA THR A 58 6.46 -7.06 -0.72
C THR A 58 6.16 -6.33 -2.03
N PRO A 59 6.95 -6.57 -3.10
CA PRO A 59 6.69 -5.94 -4.39
C PRO A 59 5.42 -6.52 -5.03
N LEU A 60 4.60 -5.64 -5.59
CA LEU A 60 3.55 -5.97 -6.55
C LEU A 60 4.10 -5.76 -7.97
N PRO A 61 3.43 -6.26 -9.03
CA PRO A 61 3.72 -5.83 -10.38
C PRO A 61 3.69 -4.31 -10.49
N GLY A 62 4.86 -3.70 -10.72
CA GLY A 62 5.06 -2.25 -10.64
C GLY A 62 4.27 -1.49 -11.69
N ALA A 63 3.79 -0.30 -11.30
CA ALA A 63 3.07 0.64 -12.13
C ALA A 63 3.71 2.03 -12.03
N GLN A 64 3.67 2.77 -13.13
CA GLN A 64 4.10 4.15 -13.23
C GLN A 64 3.14 4.94 -14.11
N GLU A 65 3.14 6.25 -14.00
CA GLU A 65 2.45 7.11 -14.95
C GLU A 65 3.29 7.34 -16.21
N SER A 66 2.65 7.44 -17.36
CA SER A 66 3.32 7.84 -18.60
C SER A 66 3.87 9.26 -18.48
N ALA A 67 5.11 9.45 -18.94
CA ALA A 67 5.71 10.78 -19.09
C ALA A 67 5.07 11.60 -20.22
N GLU A 68 4.44 10.94 -21.19
CA GLU A 68 3.86 11.56 -22.39
C GLU A 68 2.36 11.80 -22.24
N VAL A 69 1.64 10.91 -21.55
CA VAL A 69 0.18 10.94 -21.43
C VAL A 69 -0.24 10.93 -19.96
N PRO A 70 -0.59 12.10 -19.37
CA PRO A 70 -1.07 12.18 -18.01
C PRO A 70 -2.25 11.24 -17.74
N GLY A 71 -2.21 10.54 -16.61
CA GLY A 71 -3.21 9.55 -16.19
C GLY A 71 -3.12 8.19 -16.87
N LEU A 72 -2.24 8.00 -17.86
CA LEU A 72 -2.01 6.70 -18.48
C LEU A 72 -1.12 5.84 -17.58
N MET A 73 -1.67 4.72 -17.10
CA MET A 73 -0.92 3.74 -16.31
C MET A 73 -0.09 2.84 -17.23
N MET A 74 1.20 2.77 -16.93
CA MET A 74 2.16 1.88 -17.56
C MET A 74 2.69 0.88 -16.53
N ASP A 75 3.09 -0.29 -17.00
CA ASP A 75 3.83 -1.24 -16.18
C ASP A 75 5.29 -0.81 -15.98
N ALA A 76 6.04 -1.57 -15.17
CA ALA A 76 7.43 -1.27 -14.85
C ALA A 76 8.40 -1.32 -16.04
N VAL A 77 8.02 -1.92 -17.18
CA VAL A 77 8.86 -1.98 -18.39
C VAL A 77 8.42 -0.97 -19.47
N GLY A 78 7.36 -0.21 -19.20
CA GLY A 78 6.89 0.85 -20.08
C GLY A 78 5.82 0.43 -21.08
N HIS A 79 5.12 -0.69 -20.86
CA HIS A 79 3.93 -1.01 -21.63
C HIS A 79 2.67 -0.46 -20.97
N VAL A 80 1.65 -0.14 -21.76
CA VAL A 80 0.33 0.23 -21.23
C VAL A 80 -0.21 -0.91 -20.36
N ALA A 81 -0.70 -0.58 -19.17
CA ALA A 81 -1.26 -1.53 -18.23
C ALA A 81 -2.56 -2.16 -18.78
N ASP A 82 -2.40 -3.31 -19.43
CA ASP A 82 -3.48 -4.06 -20.05
C ASP A 82 -4.31 -4.87 -19.03
N HIS A 83 -5.33 -5.56 -19.52
CA HIS A 83 -6.19 -6.39 -18.67
C HIS A 83 -5.43 -7.54 -17.99
N SER A 84 -4.50 -8.17 -18.70
CA SER A 84 -3.73 -9.30 -18.20
C SER A 84 -2.81 -8.89 -17.05
N TRP A 85 -2.14 -7.75 -17.17
CA TRP A 85 -1.33 -7.15 -16.14
C TRP A 85 -2.19 -6.77 -14.92
N LYS A 86 -3.35 -6.12 -15.13
CA LYS A 86 -4.27 -5.75 -14.05
C LYS A 86 -4.71 -6.97 -13.24
N LYS A 87 -5.02 -8.08 -13.93
CA LYS A 87 -5.38 -9.35 -13.29
C LYS A 87 -4.24 -9.94 -12.47
N ARG A 88 -3.02 -10.00 -13.01
CA ARG A 88 -1.84 -10.49 -12.28
C ARG A 88 -1.54 -9.64 -11.05
N ARG A 89 -1.65 -8.33 -11.18
CA ARG A 89 -1.41 -7.39 -10.10
C ARG A 89 -2.44 -7.52 -8.97
N ALA A 90 -3.72 -7.57 -9.30
CA ALA A 90 -4.78 -7.82 -8.32
C ALA A 90 -4.57 -9.16 -7.62
N ALA A 91 -4.24 -10.23 -8.35
CA ALA A 91 -3.96 -11.53 -7.76
C ALA A 91 -2.80 -11.50 -6.76
N ALA A 92 -1.72 -10.76 -7.06
CA ALA A 92 -0.59 -10.60 -6.14
C ALA A 92 -1.00 -9.90 -4.83
N LEU A 93 -1.77 -8.81 -4.92
CA LEU A 93 -2.26 -8.09 -3.74
C LEU A 93 -3.21 -8.95 -2.90
N LEU A 94 -4.12 -9.69 -3.53
CA LEU A 94 -5.06 -10.58 -2.84
C LEU A 94 -4.34 -11.76 -2.18
N ALA A 95 -3.33 -12.35 -2.83
CA ALA A 95 -2.51 -13.41 -2.26
C ALA A 95 -1.75 -12.92 -1.02
N LEU A 96 -1.16 -11.72 -1.08
CA LEU A 96 -0.51 -11.09 0.06
C LEU A 96 -1.48 -10.88 1.22
N PHE A 97 -2.65 -10.30 0.95
CA PHE A 97 -3.69 -10.09 1.96
C PHE A 97 -4.17 -11.42 2.59
N ALA A 98 -4.33 -12.47 1.78
CA ALA A 98 -4.71 -13.80 2.22
C ALA A 98 -3.70 -14.38 3.22
N GLY A 99 -2.40 -14.34 2.89
CA GLY A 99 -1.34 -14.94 3.70
C GLY A 99 -0.99 -14.16 4.96
N MET A 100 -1.12 -12.83 4.93
CA MET A 100 -0.69 -11.96 6.05
C MET A 100 -1.71 -11.86 7.19
N GLN A 101 -3.01 -12.04 6.90
CA GLN A 101 -4.10 -11.81 7.85
C GLN A 101 -4.01 -10.46 8.61
N PRO A 102 -3.85 -9.31 7.90
CA PRO A 102 -3.74 -8.02 8.56
C PRO A 102 -5.01 -7.69 9.35
N ARG A 103 -4.83 -6.93 10.45
CA ARG A 103 -5.94 -6.34 11.22
C ARG A 103 -6.26 -4.91 10.77
N LEU A 104 -5.33 -4.28 10.04
CA LEU A 104 -5.49 -2.95 9.47
C LEU A 104 -4.97 -2.96 8.02
N ILE A 105 -5.76 -2.42 7.11
CA ILE A 105 -5.38 -2.10 5.73
C ILE A 105 -5.29 -0.58 5.64
N VAL A 106 -4.13 -0.09 5.21
CA VAL A 106 -3.93 1.32 4.86
C VAL A 106 -3.77 1.41 3.34
N LEU A 107 -4.58 2.24 2.71
CA LEU A 107 -4.50 2.54 1.29
C LEU A 107 -3.91 3.93 1.12
N ASP A 108 -3.04 4.12 0.13
CA ASP A 108 -2.63 5.46 -0.26
C ASP A 108 -3.70 6.18 -1.10
N GLY A 109 -3.57 7.50 -1.20
CA GLY A 109 -4.58 8.40 -1.78
C GLY A 109 -4.82 8.29 -3.28
N ALA A 110 -4.38 7.22 -3.96
CA ALA A 110 -4.50 7.05 -5.43
C ALA A 110 -5.59 6.02 -5.86
N PRO A 111 -6.88 6.13 -5.43
CA PRO A 111 -7.81 5.00 -5.50
C PRO A 111 -8.48 4.75 -6.86
N SER A 112 -8.60 5.74 -7.75
CA SER A 112 -9.49 5.61 -8.93
C SER A 112 -8.94 4.67 -10.00
N LEU A 113 -7.67 4.81 -10.37
CA LEU A 113 -7.01 3.99 -11.40
C LEU A 113 -6.83 2.52 -10.98
N PHE A 114 -6.86 2.25 -9.68
CA PHE A 114 -6.59 0.94 -9.09
C PHE A 114 -7.84 0.22 -8.56
N ARG A 115 -9.04 0.69 -8.93
CA ARG A 115 -10.30 0.04 -8.56
C ARG A 115 -10.33 -1.46 -8.88
N PHE A 116 -9.63 -1.90 -9.92
CA PHE A 116 -9.56 -3.31 -10.33
C PHE A 116 -8.92 -4.23 -9.26
N GLU A 117 -8.02 -3.72 -8.42
CA GLU A 117 -7.41 -4.47 -7.31
C GLU A 117 -7.99 -4.09 -5.95
N LEU A 118 -8.41 -2.84 -5.77
CA LEU A 118 -8.93 -2.36 -4.49
C LEU A 118 -10.32 -2.89 -4.18
N ARG A 119 -11.22 -2.96 -5.17
CA ARG A 119 -12.56 -3.53 -4.96
C ARG A 119 -12.52 -4.97 -4.44
N PRO A 120 -11.85 -5.93 -5.10
CA PRO A 120 -11.81 -7.29 -4.59
C PRO A 120 -11.07 -7.41 -3.25
N LEU A 121 -10.05 -6.58 -2.99
CA LEU A 121 -9.39 -6.55 -1.67
C LEU A 121 -10.37 -6.17 -0.56
N LEU A 122 -11.14 -5.11 -0.75
CA LEU A 122 -12.11 -4.63 0.23
C LEU A 122 -13.29 -5.61 0.39
N GLU A 123 -13.74 -6.22 -0.70
CA GLU A 123 -14.76 -7.28 -0.65
C GLU A 123 -14.27 -8.49 0.15
N MET A 124 -13.01 -8.91 -0.04
CA MET A 124 -12.41 -10.02 0.72
C MET A 124 -12.20 -9.65 2.19
N ALA A 125 -11.77 -8.41 2.48
CA ALA A 125 -11.61 -7.91 3.84
C ALA A 125 -12.91 -7.94 4.64
N ARG A 126 -14.01 -7.46 4.04
CA ARG A 126 -15.34 -7.44 4.68
C ARG A 126 -15.89 -8.82 5.05
N ARG A 127 -15.38 -9.89 4.42
CA ARG A 127 -15.80 -11.27 4.68
C ARG A 127 -15.04 -11.95 5.82
N ARG A 128 -13.98 -11.32 6.35
CA ARG A 128 -13.24 -11.85 7.50
C ARG A 128 -13.97 -11.59 8.80
N ASP A 129 -13.73 -12.46 9.78
CA ASP A 129 -14.18 -12.30 11.15
C ASP A 129 -12.99 -12.46 12.13
N PRO A 130 -12.58 -11.40 12.85
CA PRO A 130 -13.04 -10.03 12.68
C PRO A 130 -12.58 -9.42 11.34
N ALA A 131 -13.39 -8.52 10.78
CA ALA A 131 -13.00 -7.76 9.60
C ALA A 131 -11.86 -6.79 9.96
N PRO A 132 -10.83 -6.64 9.11
CA PRO A 132 -9.79 -5.66 9.37
C PRO A 132 -10.31 -4.24 9.21
N GLY A 133 -9.75 -3.32 10.00
CA GLY A 133 -9.95 -1.89 9.80
C GLY A 133 -9.42 -1.47 8.42
N VAL A 134 -10.08 -0.51 7.79
CA VAL A 134 -9.62 0.10 6.54
C VAL A 134 -9.45 1.59 6.76
N ARG A 135 -8.29 2.12 6.36
CA ARG A 135 -7.95 3.54 6.39
C ARG A 135 -7.40 3.96 5.03
N VAL A 136 -7.66 5.19 4.64
CA VAL A 136 -7.11 5.79 3.42
C VAL A 136 -6.27 6.97 3.87
N TRP A 137 -5.01 6.99 3.44
CA TRP A 137 -4.17 8.16 3.59
C TRP A 137 -4.70 9.25 2.65
N PRO A 138 -4.98 10.47 3.13
CA PRO A 138 -5.54 11.51 2.26
C PRO A 138 -4.57 11.85 1.12
N GLU A 139 -5.11 12.07 -0.07
CA GLU A 139 -4.33 12.50 -1.24
C GLU A 139 -3.65 13.84 -0.94
N GLY A 140 -2.36 13.97 -1.27
CA GLY A 140 -1.58 15.19 -1.00
C GLY A 140 -1.27 15.46 0.48
N ALA A 141 -1.68 14.61 1.42
CA ALA A 141 -1.35 14.80 2.82
C ALA A 141 0.14 14.52 3.07
N THR A 142 0.89 15.59 3.32
CA THR A 142 2.26 15.53 3.83
C THR A 142 2.25 15.06 5.28
N VAL A 143 3.32 14.37 5.68
CA VAL A 143 3.51 13.95 7.07
C VAL A 143 3.60 15.19 7.95
N GLY A 144 2.53 15.48 8.69
CA GLY A 144 2.41 16.60 9.62
C GLY A 144 1.62 16.21 10.88
N PRO A 145 1.60 17.07 11.91
CA PRO A 145 1.01 16.76 13.22
C PRO A 145 -0.48 16.39 13.17
N GLU A 146 -1.19 16.80 12.12
CA GLU A 146 -2.64 16.57 11.93
C GLU A 146 -2.98 15.09 11.64
N LEU A 147 -2.02 14.32 11.10
CA LEU A 147 -2.20 12.90 10.81
C LEU A 147 -2.04 12.01 12.06
N LEU A 148 -1.52 12.53 13.18
CA LEU A 148 -1.43 11.80 14.45
C LEU A 148 -2.81 11.36 14.97
N GLY A 149 -3.90 12.02 14.57
CA GLY A 149 -5.27 11.65 14.93
C GLY A 149 -5.80 10.41 14.21
N LEU A 150 -5.31 10.11 13.00
CA LEU A 150 -5.61 8.84 12.29
C LEU A 150 -4.79 7.66 12.84
N VAL A 151 -3.70 7.98 13.54
CA VAL A 151 -2.70 7.07 14.14
C VAL A 151 -2.99 6.86 15.66
N LYS A 152 -4.03 7.49 16.20
CA LYS A 152 -4.50 7.26 17.58
C LYS A 152 -5.89 6.67 17.53
N GLY A 153 -5.98 5.36 17.35
CA GLY A 153 -7.21 4.57 17.43
C GLY A 153 -6.89 3.17 17.89
#